data_AF-A0A7V4UFN8-F1
#
_entry.id   AF-A0A7V4UFN8-F1
#
_cell.length_a   1.000
_cell.length_b   1.000
_cell.length_c   1.000
_cell.angle_alpha   90.00
_cell.angle_beta   90.00
_cell.angle_gamma   90.00
#
_symmetry.space_group_name_H-M   'P 1'
#
loop_
_entity.id
_entity.type
_entity.pdbx_description
1 polymer ?
#
loop_
_entity_poly.entity_id
_entity_poly.type
_entity_poly.pdbx_seq_one_letter_code
_entity_poly.pdbx_strand_id
1 'polypeptide(L)'
;MTIRQIPPSTDIGQMLVAGELDATLLYLAGRNLVDRSRLDLSSHPRVRPMFPDREAEGRRYYAKTGIYPINHTVVMRRALYERHPWIALNLYSAFAAAKAEVARQGELYLRNYLATGQLGSEVKRALADDPMAYGVKGAGKVLETIAQYVHEQGLTARRVGLEEIFAPSTLDL
;
A
#
# COMPACT_ATOMS: atom_id res chain seq x y z
N MET A 1 21.87 -13.39 -2.48
CA MET A 1 20.94 -12.78 -3.46
C MET A 1 21.76 -12.01 -4.48
N THR A 2 21.59 -12.28 -5.77
CA THR A 2 22.29 -11.55 -6.85
C THR A 2 21.36 -10.48 -7.39
N ILE A 3 21.73 -9.21 -7.22
CA ILE A 3 20.98 -8.07 -7.77
C ILE A 3 21.59 -7.70 -9.12
N ARG A 4 20.77 -7.68 -10.18
CA ARG A 4 21.17 -7.18 -11.51
C ARG A 4 20.46 -5.85 -11.77
N GLN A 5 21.24 -4.79 -11.93
CA GLN A 5 20.69 -3.47 -12.22
C GLN A 5 20.48 -3.30 -13.73
N ILE A 6 19.40 -2.62 -14.11
CA ILE A 6 19.12 -2.22 -15.49
C ILE A 6 20.12 -1.12 -15.89
N PRO A 7 20.90 -1.29 -16.97
CA PRO A 7 21.95 -0.33 -17.35
C PRO A 7 21.35 1.01 -17.79
N PRO A 8 22.00 2.17 -17.51
CA PRO A 8 21.47 3.50 -17.82
C PRO A 8 21.04 3.75 -19.26
N SER A 9 21.57 2.97 -20.20
CA SER A 9 21.27 3.01 -21.63
C SER A 9 19.92 2.39 -22.01
N THR A 10 19.25 1.69 -21.09
CA THR A 10 17.93 1.07 -21.31
C THR A 10 17.02 1.25 -20.10
N ASP A 11 15.76 0.86 -20.24
CA ASP A 11 14.75 0.94 -19.18
C ASP A 11 13.84 -0.29 -19.18
N ILE A 12 12.94 -0.38 -18.16
CA ILE A 12 12.04 -1.53 -18.01
C ILE A 12 11.18 -1.70 -19.26
N GLY A 13 10.65 -0.59 -19.80
CA GLY A 13 9.79 -0.61 -20.96
C GLY A 13 10.50 -1.11 -22.21
N GLN A 14 11.71 -0.61 -22.48
CA GLN A 14 12.52 -1.03 -23.61
C GLN A 14 12.90 -2.51 -23.52
N MET A 15 13.33 -2.98 -22.34
CA MET A 15 13.69 -4.37 -22.12
C MET A 15 12.49 -5.33 -22.26
N LEU A 16 11.30 -4.95 -21.78
CA LEU A 16 10.07 -5.74 -21.98
C LEU A 16 9.72 -5.86 -23.47
N VAL A 17 9.79 -4.75 -24.20
CA VAL A 17 9.46 -4.72 -25.63
C VAL A 17 10.50 -5.50 -26.46
N ALA A 18 11.77 -5.48 -26.05
CA ALA A 18 12.85 -6.25 -26.67
C ALA A 18 12.81 -7.74 -26.32
N GLY A 19 12.01 -8.16 -25.33
CA GLY A 19 11.99 -9.54 -24.83
C GLY A 19 13.18 -9.90 -23.95
N GLU A 20 13.88 -8.90 -23.41
CA GLU A 20 14.96 -9.07 -22.43
C GLU A 20 14.42 -9.24 -21.00
N LEU A 21 13.20 -8.74 -20.75
CA LEU A 21 12.41 -9.01 -19.55
C LEU A 21 11.09 -9.67 -19.96
N ASP A 22 10.70 -10.71 -19.23
CA ASP A 22 9.42 -11.39 -19.45
C ASP A 22 8.24 -10.67 -18.77
N ALA A 23 8.49 -10.05 -17.60
CA ALA A 23 7.48 -9.39 -16.79
C ALA A 23 8.09 -8.33 -15.85
N THR A 24 7.25 -7.39 -15.41
CA THR A 24 7.56 -6.46 -14.31
C THR A 24 6.39 -6.39 -13.34
N LEU A 25 6.69 -6.21 -12.05
CA LEU A 25 5.68 -5.98 -11.00
C LEU A 25 5.23 -4.53 -10.92
N LEU A 26 6.10 -3.59 -11.31
CA LEU A 26 5.84 -2.16 -11.26
C LEU A 26 6.32 -1.52 -12.58
N TYR A 27 5.48 -0.68 -13.17
CA TYR A 27 5.79 0.07 -14.37
C TYR A 27 5.24 1.48 -14.24
N LEU A 28 6.12 2.48 -14.20
CA LEU A 28 5.74 3.88 -14.02
C LEU A 28 6.24 4.71 -15.21
N ALA A 29 5.38 4.89 -16.21
CA ALA A 29 5.71 5.63 -17.44
C ALA A 29 5.74 7.16 -17.27
N GLY A 30 5.17 7.69 -16.17
CA GLY A 30 5.22 9.11 -15.85
C GLY A 30 6.59 9.55 -15.34
N ARG A 31 6.95 10.83 -15.46
CA ARG A 31 8.23 11.36 -14.94
C ARG A 31 8.31 11.15 -13.42
N ASN A 32 9.25 10.32 -12.96
CA ASN A 32 9.46 10.02 -11.55
C ASN A 32 10.95 9.71 -11.26
N LEU A 33 11.30 9.37 -10.01
CA LEU A 33 12.67 9.09 -9.56
C LEU A 33 13.05 7.60 -9.53
N VAL A 34 12.09 6.71 -9.77
CA VAL A 34 12.21 5.26 -9.58
C VAL A 34 12.35 4.53 -10.91
N ASP A 35 11.53 4.90 -11.90
CA ASP A 35 11.48 4.30 -13.23
C ASP A 35 11.70 5.38 -14.29
N ARG A 36 12.66 5.14 -15.18
CA ARG A 36 13.01 6.04 -16.29
C ARG A 36 12.28 5.70 -17.59
N SER A 37 11.46 4.66 -17.59
CA SER A 37 10.68 4.22 -18.74
C SER A 37 9.73 5.30 -19.21
N ARG A 38 9.54 5.39 -20.53
CA ARG A 38 8.64 6.36 -21.18
C ARG A 38 7.69 5.74 -22.19
N LEU A 39 7.88 4.46 -22.53
CA LEU A 39 7.04 3.80 -23.51
C LEU A 39 5.63 3.64 -22.96
N ASP A 40 4.63 3.88 -23.80
CA ASP A 40 3.27 3.49 -23.47
C ASP A 40 3.12 1.98 -23.72
N LEU A 41 3.28 1.18 -22.67
CA LEU A 41 3.08 -0.26 -22.74
C LEU A 41 1.61 -0.66 -22.77
N SER A 42 0.70 0.24 -22.37
CA SER A 42 -0.74 -0.10 -22.31
C SER A 42 -1.36 -0.28 -23.69
N SER A 43 -0.81 0.42 -24.69
CA SER A 43 -1.19 0.31 -26.10
C SER A 43 -0.25 -0.59 -26.92
N HIS A 44 0.81 -1.12 -26.31
CA HIS A 44 1.84 -1.86 -27.03
C HIS A 44 1.40 -3.32 -27.32
N PRO A 45 1.38 -3.78 -28.58
CA PRO A 45 0.76 -5.06 -28.96
C PRO A 45 1.48 -6.31 -28.41
N ARG A 46 2.75 -6.18 -28.02
CA ARG A 46 3.54 -7.28 -27.43
C ARG A 46 3.45 -7.37 -25.90
N VAL A 47 2.84 -6.40 -25.23
CA VAL A 47 2.78 -6.35 -23.77
C VAL A 47 1.32 -6.41 -23.35
N ARG A 48 1.03 -7.19 -22.31
CA ARG A 48 -0.31 -7.31 -21.76
C ARG A 48 -0.24 -7.45 -20.24
N PRO A 49 -1.28 -7.01 -19.51
CA PRO A 49 -1.42 -7.37 -18.10
C PRO A 49 -1.41 -8.89 -17.92
N MET A 50 -0.77 -9.36 -16.85
CA MET A 50 -0.78 -10.79 -16.47
C MET A 50 -2.21 -11.28 -16.21
N PHE A 51 -3.00 -10.48 -15.51
CA PHE A 51 -4.43 -10.70 -15.27
C PHE A 51 -5.25 -9.81 -16.21
N PRO A 52 -6.04 -10.39 -17.14
CA PRO A 52 -6.89 -9.61 -18.04
C PRO A 52 -7.89 -8.73 -17.28
N ASP A 53 -8.53 -9.29 -16.24
CA ASP A 53 -9.41 -8.56 -15.32
C ASP A 53 -8.69 -8.34 -13.97
N ARG A 54 -8.00 -7.20 -13.88
CA ARG A 54 -7.23 -6.81 -12.69
C ARG A 54 -8.12 -6.54 -11.48
N GLU A 55 -9.36 -6.07 -11.71
CA GLU A 55 -10.27 -5.77 -10.62
C GLU A 55 -10.86 -7.05 -10.02
N ALA A 56 -11.23 -8.03 -10.86
CA ALA A 56 -11.66 -9.34 -10.38
C ALA A 56 -10.54 -10.03 -9.60
N GLU A 57 -9.30 -9.94 -10.07
CA GLU A 57 -8.16 -10.49 -9.35
C GLU A 57 -7.93 -9.77 -8.01
N GLY A 58 -8.05 -8.44 -7.97
CA GLY A 58 -8.00 -7.67 -6.72
C GLY A 58 -9.07 -8.08 -5.72
N ARG A 59 -10.33 -8.22 -6.17
CA ARG A 59 -11.45 -8.72 -5.35
C ARG A 59 -11.17 -10.13 -4.84
N ARG A 60 -10.69 -11.04 -5.69
CA ARG A 60 -10.34 -12.42 -5.32
C ARG A 60 -9.23 -12.44 -4.28
N TYR A 61 -8.17 -11.64 -4.45
CA TYR A 61 -7.06 -11.54 -3.51
C TYR A 61 -7.52 -11.01 -2.16
N TYR A 62 -8.25 -9.89 -2.14
CA TYR A 62 -8.75 -9.30 -0.91
C TYR A 62 -9.74 -10.23 -0.20
N ALA A 63 -10.68 -10.86 -0.92
CA ALA A 63 -11.60 -11.83 -0.33
C ALA A 63 -10.87 -13.06 0.26
N LYS A 64 -9.80 -13.53 -0.40
CA LYS A 64 -9.00 -14.67 0.07
C LYS A 64 -8.15 -14.32 1.30
N THR A 65 -7.57 -13.12 1.33
CA THR A 65 -6.50 -12.78 2.27
C THR A 65 -6.92 -11.75 3.30
N GLY A 66 -7.91 -10.92 3.05
CA GLY A 66 -8.23 -9.72 3.83
C GLY A 66 -7.06 -8.72 3.89
N ILE A 67 -6.11 -8.78 2.95
CA ILE A 67 -4.92 -7.91 2.95
C ILE A 67 -5.08 -6.88 1.85
N TYR A 68 -4.97 -5.60 2.23
CA TYR A 68 -4.66 -4.53 1.30
C TYR A 68 -3.24 -4.01 1.62
N PRO A 69 -2.30 -4.05 0.66
CA PRO A 69 -0.91 -3.68 0.94
C PRO A 69 -0.77 -2.23 1.42
N ILE A 70 -0.04 -2.02 2.52
CA ILE A 70 0.32 -0.70 3.04
C ILE A 70 1.78 -0.38 2.69
N ASN A 71 2.07 0.87 2.36
CA ASN A 71 3.41 1.29 1.91
C ASN A 71 4.11 2.27 2.88
N HIS A 72 3.35 2.95 3.74
CA HIS A 72 3.87 4.03 4.57
C HIS A 72 3.63 3.76 6.06
N THR A 73 4.64 4.10 6.87
CA THR A 73 4.59 4.02 8.33
C THR A 73 5.23 5.28 8.91
N VAL A 74 4.58 5.88 9.89
CA VAL A 74 5.15 7.01 10.64
C VAL A 74 6.15 6.45 11.64
N VAL A 75 7.39 6.92 11.56
CA VAL A 75 8.46 6.52 12.47
C VAL A 75 8.95 7.72 13.26
N MET A 76 9.41 7.48 14.49
CA MET A 76 10.05 8.48 15.32
C MET A 76 11.36 7.94 15.89
N ARG A 77 12.31 8.85 16.17
CA ARG A 77 13.56 8.47 16.82
C ARG A 77 13.27 7.96 18.23
N ARG A 78 13.82 6.81 18.60
CA ARG A 78 13.65 6.21 19.93
C ARG A 78 13.97 7.18 21.08
N ALA A 79 15.09 7.91 20.99
CA ALA A 79 15.49 8.89 22.00
C ALA A 79 14.48 10.03 22.19
N LEU A 80 13.67 10.35 21.18
CA LEU A 80 12.58 11.33 21.32
C LEU A 80 11.40 10.73 22.07
N TYR A 81 11.02 9.49 21.72
CA TYR A 81 9.96 8.75 22.40
C TYR A 81 10.26 8.56 23.89
N GLU A 82 11.47 8.14 24.24
CA GLU A 82 11.88 7.92 25.64
C GLU A 82 11.79 9.19 26.49
N ARG A 83 12.09 10.36 25.92
CA ARG A 83 11.94 11.65 26.62
C ARG A 83 10.50 12.14 26.68
N HIS A 84 9.69 11.84 25.67
CA HIS A 84 8.33 12.34 25.51
C HIS A 84 7.37 11.23 25.03
N PRO A 85 7.04 10.23 25.88
CA PRO A 85 6.30 9.04 25.43
C PRO A 85 4.91 9.35 24.85
N TRP A 86 4.27 10.42 25.30
CA TRP A 86 2.96 10.87 24.82
C TRP A 86 2.95 11.24 23.32
N ILE A 87 4.12 11.49 22.70
CA ILE A 87 4.21 11.80 21.27
C ILE A 87 3.64 10.67 20.41
N ALA A 88 3.81 9.40 20.81
CA ALA A 88 3.29 8.26 20.05
C ALA A 88 1.76 8.33 19.90
N LEU A 89 1.05 8.51 21.02
CA LEU A 89 -0.41 8.62 21.00
C LEU A 89 -0.86 9.90 20.30
N ASN A 90 -0.21 11.04 20.56
CA ASN A 90 -0.57 12.31 19.94
C ASN A 90 -0.41 12.29 18.41
N LEU A 91 0.67 11.70 17.89
CA LEU A 91 0.85 11.52 16.45
C LEU A 91 -0.22 10.62 15.87
N TYR A 92 -0.50 9.47 16.51
CA TYR A 92 -1.57 8.59 16.07
C TYR A 92 -2.92 9.31 15.99
N SER A 93 -3.32 9.99 17.06
CA SER A 93 -4.58 10.74 17.12
C SER A 93 -4.64 11.85 16.06
N ALA A 94 -3.55 12.56 15.82
CA ALA A 94 -3.49 13.61 14.80
C ALA A 94 -3.70 13.04 13.38
N PHE A 95 -3.04 11.94 13.04
CA PHE A 95 -3.21 11.29 11.73
C PHE A 95 -4.57 10.60 11.59
N ALA A 96 -5.11 10.01 12.66
CA ALA A 96 -6.46 9.47 12.66
C ALA A 96 -7.51 10.56 12.43
N ALA A 97 -7.36 11.72 13.07
CA ALA A 97 -8.23 12.88 12.85
C ALA A 97 -8.12 13.40 11.40
N ALA A 98 -6.89 13.48 10.85
CA ALA A 98 -6.69 13.87 9.46
C ALA A 98 -7.34 12.89 8.48
N LYS A 99 -7.22 11.57 8.73
CA LYS A 99 -7.88 10.54 7.91
C LYS A 99 -9.40 10.67 7.97
N ALA A 100 -9.97 10.88 9.15
CA ALA A 100 -11.41 11.05 9.33
C ALA A 100 -11.92 12.29 8.55
N GLU A 101 -11.15 13.38 8.53
CA GLU A 101 -11.49 14.55 7.73
C GLU A 101 -11.48 14.25 6.23
N VAL A 102 -10.50 13.51 5.72
CA VAL A 102 -10.48 13.09 4.31
C VAL A 102 -11.68 12.21 3.97
N ALA A 103 -12.04 11.27 4.84
CA ALA A 103 -13.23 10.42 4.67
C ALA A 103 -14.50 11.27 4.61
N ARG A 104 -14.65 12.24 5.52
CA ARG A 104 -15.78 13.18 5.56
C ARG A 104 -15.89 13.99 4.27
N GLN A 105 -14.78 14.47 3.72
CA GLN A 105 -14.77 15.19 2.44
C GLN A 105 -15.19 14.28 1.28
N GLY A 106 -14.75 13.02 1.29
CA GLY A 106 -15.19 12.00 0.33
C GLY A 106 -16.71 11.77 0.39
N GLU A 107 -17.28 11.63 1.59
CA GLU A 107 -18.73 11.49 1.77
C GLU A 107 -19.50 12.70 1.23
N LEU A 108 -19.00 13.92 1.48
CA LEU A 108 -19.60 15.14 0.95
C LEU A 108 -19.59 15.16 -0.58
N TYR A 109 -18.48 14.75 -1.20
CA TYR A 109 -18.37 14.66 -2.66
C TYR A 109 -19.40 13.69 -3.27
N LEU A 110 -19.64 12.56 -2.59
CA LEU A 110 -20.57 11.51 -3.06
C LEU A 110 -22.05 11.81 -2.77
N ARG A 111 -22.35 12.79 -1.92
CA ARG A 111 -23.71 13.07 -1.42
C ARG A 111 -24.75 13.25 -2.53
N ASN A 112 -24.44 14.03 -3.56
CA ASN A 112 -25.39 14.33 -4.64
C ASN A 112 -25.69 13.10 -5.51
N TYR A 113 -24.69 12.26 -5.75
CA TYR A 113 -24.85 11.01 -6.51
C TYR A 113 -25.69 9.98 -5.76
N LEU A 114 -25.50 9.88 -4.44
CA LEU A 114 -26.33 9.05 -3.57
C LEU A 114 -27.77 9.56 -3.50
N ALA A 115 -27.97 10.88 -3.36
CA ALA A 115 -29.30 11.49 -3.25
C ALA A 115 -30.12 11.38 -4.55
N THR A 116 -29.45 11.36 -5.69
CA THR A 116 -30.07 11.18 -7.02
C THR A 116 -30.22 9.71 -7.42
N GLY A 117 -29.75 8.76 -6.60
CA GLY A 117 -29.80 7.33 -6.89
C GLY A 117 -28.81 6.86 -7.96
N GLN A 118 -27.87 7.72 -8.39
CA GLN A 118 -26.80 7.33 -9.33
C GLN A 118 -25.78 6.38 -8.68
N LEU A 119 -25.65 6.43 -7.35
CA LEU A 119 -24.92 5.45 -6.55
C LEU A 119 -25.88 4.81 -5.54
N GLY A 120 -25.80 3.50 -5.38
CA GLY A 120 -26.65 2.77 -4.44
C GLY A 120 -26.07 2.67 -3.02
N SER A 121 -26.85 2.04 -2.15
CA SER A 121 -26.51 1.86 -0.72
C SER A 121 -25.25 1.00 -0.49
N GLU A 122 -24.88 0.18 -1.47
CA GLU A 122 -23.68 -0.64 -1.49
C GLU A 122 -22.40 0.18 -1.40
N VAL A 123 -22.39 1.39 -1.97
CA VAL A 123 -21.23 2.29 -1.87
C VAL A 123 -21.02 2.73 -0.42
N LYS A 124 -22.10 3.07 0.30
CA LYS A 124 -22.00 3.42 1.73
C LYS A 124 -21.46 2.24 2.56
N ARG A 125 -21.91 1.02 2.27
CA ARG A 125 -21.39 -0.19 2.96
C ARG A 125 -19.91 -0.42 2.66
N ALA A 126 -19.49 -0.26 1.41
CA ALA A 126 -18.10 -0.41 1.01
C ALA A 126 -17.19 0.65 1.65
N LEU A 127 -17.65 1.90 1.79
CA LEU A 127 -16.88 2.97 2.43
C LEU A 127 -16.76 2.81 3.95
N ALA A 128 -17.69 2.10 4.58
CA ALA A 128 -17.65 1.80 6.01
C ALA A 128 -16.63 0.71 6.37
N ASP A 129 -16.28 -0.16 5.41
CA ASP A 129 -15.24 -1.17 5.55
C ASP A 129 -13.91 -0.60 5.04
N ASP A 130 -13.12 -0.04 5.96
CA ASP A 130 -11.86 0.64 5.64
C ASP A 130 -10.71 -0.38 5.47
N PRO A 131 -10.28 -0.71 4.24
CA PRO A 131 -9.21 -1.68 4.01
C PRO A 131 -7.83 -1.16 4.46
N MET A 132 -7.73 0.13 4.80
CA MET A 132 -6.50 0.80 5.20
C MET A 132 -6.56 1.28 6.65
N ALA A 133 -7.26 0.55 7.54
CA ALA A 133 -7.40 0.88 8.94
C ALA A 133 -6.04 1.25 9.59
N TYR A 134 -6.04 2.32 10.38
CA TYR A 134 -4.86 2.73 11.12
C TYR A 134 -4.73 1.90 12.41
N GLY A 135 -3.53 1.88 12.98
CA GLY A 135 -3.25 1.22 14.25
C GLY A 135 -2.75 -0.20 14.08
N VAL A 136 -2.13 -0.70 15.14
CA VAL A 136 -1.58 -2.07 15.17
C VAL A 136 -2.71 -3.09 15.19
N LYS A 137 -3.82 -2.77 15.87
CA LYS A 137 -5.00 -3.62 15.94
C LYS A 137 -5.72 -3.67 14.59
N GLY A 138 -5.91 -2.52 13.95
CA GLY A 138 -6.58 -2.42 12.65
C GLY A 138 -5.79 -3.06 11.51
N ALA A 139 -4.47 -2.86 11.48
CA ALA A 139 -3.59 -3.36 10.42
C ALA A 139 -2.83 -4.65 10.78
N GLY A 140 -3.14 -5.30 11.91
CA GLY A 140 -2.32 -6.38 12.49
C GLY A 140 -2.04 -7.52 11.51
N LYS A 141 -3.05 -7.97 10.75
CA LYS A 141 -2.86 -9.02 9.74
C LYS A 141 -1.83 -8.64 8.67
N VAL A 142 -1.88 -7.39 8.20
CA VAL A 142 -0.96 -6.88 7.18
C VAL A 142 0.44 -6.74 7.77
N LEU A 143 0.56 -6.15 8.97
CA LEU A 143 1.85 -5.95 9.66
C LEU A 143 2.55 -7.28 9.98
N GLU A 144 1.82 -8.27 10.50
CA GLU A 144 2.35 -9.61 10.74
C GLU A 144 2.80 -10.30 9.46
N THR A 145 2.04 -10.14 8.38
CA THR A 145 2.41 -10.67 7.06
C THR A 145 3.69 -10.02 6.54
N ILE A 146 3.86 -8.71 6.72
CA ILE A 146 5.10 -8.00 6.37
C ILE A 146 6.28 -8.55 7.19
N ALA A 147 6.13 -8.68 8.51
CA ALA A 147 7.19 -9.21 9.38
C ALA A 147 7.60 -10.65 8.97
N GLN A 148 6.62 -11.47 8.59
CA GLN A 148 6.85 -12.80 8.06
C GLN A 148 7.61 -12.76 6.73
N TYR A 149 7.13 -12.02 5.73
CA TYR A 149 7.75 -11.99 4.40
C TYR A 149 9.15 -11.39 4.41
N VAL A 150 9.37 -10.34 5.20
CA VAL A 150 10.70 -9.75 5.38
C VAL A 150 11.69 -10.77 5.95
N HIS A 151 11.25 -11.65 6.84
CA HIS A 151 12.08 -12.74 7.34
C HIS A 151 12.30 -13.84 6.29
N GLU A 152 11.24 -14.32 5.65
CA GLU A 152 11.30 -15.37 4.62
C GLU A 152 12.18 -14.97 3.42
N GLN A 153 12.21 -13.68 3.09
CA GLN A 153 13.06 -13.12 2.03
C GLN A 153 14.52 -12.89 2.49
N GLY A 154 14.85 -13.19 3.75
CA GLY A 154 16.20 -13.04 4.29
C GLY A 154 16.63 -11.59 4.53
N LEU A 155 15.68 -10.65 4.60
CA LEU A 155 15.96 -9.24 4.89
C LEU A 155 16.17 -9.00 6.40
N THR A 156 15.72 -9.94 7.24
CA THR A 156 15.94 -9.93 8.69
C THR A 156 16.39 -11.31 9.17
N ALA A 157 17.26 -11.33 10.19
CA ALA A 157 17.79 -12.57 10.76
C ALA A 157 16.72 -13.42 11.46
N ARG A 158 15.62 -12.80 11.89
CA ARG A 158 14.46 -13.44 12.52
C ARG A 158 13.19 -12.66 12.20
N ARG A 159 12.03 -13.29 12.38
CA ARG A 159 10.75 -12.59 12.45
C ARG A 159 10.73 -11.65 13.67
N VAL A 160 10.49 -10.37 13.45
CA VAL A 160 10.41 -9.33 14.50
C VAL A 160 8.96 -9.17 14.94
N GLY A 161 8.71 -9.16 16.25
CA GLY A 161 7.37 -8.96 16.81
C GLY A 161 6.91 -7.52 16.68
N LEU A 162 5.60 -7.29 16.53
CA LEU A 162 5.06 -5.93 16.40
C LEU A 162 5.26 -5.11 17.67
N GLU A 163 5.24 -5.75 18.84
CA GLU A 163 5.56 -5.16 20.14
C GLU A 163 7.00 -4.63 20.26
N GLU A 164 7.91 -5.11 19.40
CA GLU A 164 9.29 -4.63 19.33
C GLU A 164 9.44 -3.40 18.42
N ILE A 165 8.50 -3.22 17.49
CA ILE A 165 8.53 -2.19 16.45
C ILE A 165 7.70 -0.98 16.87
N PHE A 166 6.52 -1.22 17.45
CA PHE A 166 5.55 -0.19 17.80
C PHE A 166 5.63 0.22 19.27
N ALA A 167 5.26 1.47 19.55
CA ALA A 167 5.22 1.95 20.92
C ALA A 167 4.15 1.19 21.73
N PRO A 168 4.42 0.78 22.99
CA PRO A 168 3.45 0.04 23.80
C PRO A 168 2.07 0.72 23.89
N SER A 169 2.04 2.05 23.97
CA SER A 169 0.80 2.84 24.05
C SER A 169 -0.06 2.81 22.77
N THR A 170 0.42 2.21 21.68
CA THR A 170 -0.30 2.13 20.41
C THR A 170 -0.66 0.71 19.99
N LEU A 171 -0.34 -0.31 20.81
CA LEU A 171 -0.57 -1.72 20.44
C LEU A 171 -2.05 -2.08 20.39
N ASP A 172 -2.87 -1.50 21.27
CA ASP A 172 -4.31 -1.74 21.33
C ASP A 172 -5.15 -0.81 20.42
N LEU A 173 -4.48 0.12 19.73
CA LEU A 173 -5.09 1.09 18.83
C LEU A 173 -5.32 0.54 17.43
#